data_AF-A0A919CZN5-F1
#
_entry.id   AF-A0A919CZN5-F1
#
_cell.length_a   1.000
_cell.length_b   1.000
_cell.length_c   1.000
_cell.angle_alpha   90.00
_cell.angle_beta   90.00
_cell.angle_gamma   90.00
#
_symmetry.space_group_name_H-M   'P 1'
#
loop_
_entity.id
_entity.type
_entity.pdbx_description
1 polymer ?
#
loop_
_entity_poly.entity_id
_entity_poly.type
_entity_poly.pdbx_seq_one_letter_code
_entity_poly.pdbx_strand_id
1 'polypeptide(L)'
;MIELSDMIRELRAQLTSAVADGDGQFVRFELGPVEVEATVAVTREAGADTKVRLWVVDAGANGKYAQAQTQRIKVTLTPQAVPADGGPVRPVLIAGGEVDGER
;
A
#
# COMPACT_ATOMS: atom_id res chain seq x y z
N MET A 1 -13.11 4.38 13.36
CA MET A 1 -13.51 5.05 12.10
C MET A 1 -12.44 6.09 11.80
N ILE A 2 -11.91 6.11 10.57
CA ILE A 2 -10.81 7.02 10.16
C ILE A 2 -11.30 7.88 8.99
N GLU A 3 -10.89 9.14 8.93
CA GLU A 3 -11.15 10.02 7.77
C GLU A 3 -10.38 9.49 6.56
N LEU A 4 -10.97 9.58 5.36
CA LEU A 4 -10.31 9.16 4.13
C LEU A 4 -8.97 9.91 3.92
N SER A 5 -8.92 11.18 4.27
CA SER A 5 -7.70 12.01 4.20
C SER A 5 -6.59 11.52 5.12
N ASP A 6 -6.94 11.04 6.32
CA ASP A 6 -5.98 10.50 7.28
C ASP A 6 -5.43 9.15 6.78
N MET A 7 -6.29 8.30 6.21
CA MET A 7 -5.87 7.04 5.58
C MET A 7 -4.89 7.28 4.43
N ILE A 8 -5.18 8.23 3.54
CA ILE A 8 -4.29 8.60 2.43
C ILE A 8 -2.96 9.18 2.96
N ARG A 9 -3.00 10.00 4.02
CA ARG A 9 -1.80 10.55 4.66
C ARG A 9 -0.89 9.44 5.17
N GLU A 10 -1.47 8.47 5.87
CA GLU A 10 -0.73 7.34 6.43
C GLU A 10 -0.12 6.46 5.34
N LEU A 11 -0.90 6.12 4.30
CA LEU A 11 -0.40 5.36 3.16
C LEU A 11 0.81 6.04 2.50
N ARG A 12 0.76 7.36 2.31
CA ARG A 12 1.89 8.12 1.76
C ARG A 12 3.11 8.09 2.68
N ALA A 13 2.92 8.18 4.00
CA ALA A 13 4.01 8.10 4.95
C ALA A 13 4.70 6.73 4.88
N GLN A 14 3.94 5.65 4.84
CA GLN A 14 4.47 4.29 4.74
C GLN A 14 5.19 4.04 3.40
N LEU A 15 4.64 4.50 2.28
CA LEU A 15 5.31 4.41 0.98
C LEU A 15 6.62 5.21 0.96
N THR A 16 6.65 6.40 1.57
CA THR A 16 7.87 7.20 1.69
C THR A 16 8.92 6.48 2.53
N SER A 17 8.52 5.84 3.63
CA SER A 17 9.41 5.02 4.44
C SER A 17 9.97 3.85 3.65
N ALA A 18 9.12 3.11 2.92
CA ALA A 18 9.56 1.98 2.11
C ALA A 18 10.56 2.37 1.01
N VAL A 19 10.41 3.57 0.43
CA VAL A 19 11.39 4.13 -0.51
C VAL A 19 12.73 4.39 0.17
N ALA A 20 12.72 4.98 1.37
CA ALA A 20 13.94 5.23 2.14
C ALA A 20 14.62 3.91 2.56
N ASP A 21 13.85 2.92 3.01
CA ASP A 21 14.36 1.61 3.43
C ASP A 21 14.98 0.82 2.27
N GLY A 22 14.52 1.07 1.04
CA GLY A 22 15.06 0.48 -0.18
C GLY A 22 16.38 1.11 -0.64
N ASP A 23 16.80 2.25 -0.08
CA ASP A 23 18.06 2.87 -0.47
C ASP A 23 19.25 1.97 -0.09
N GLY A 24 20.27 1.96 -0.95
CA GLY A 24 21.44 1.09 -0.80
C GLY A 24 21.19 -0.42 -1.02
N GLN A 25 19.94 -0.87 -1.14
CA GLN A 25 19.65 -2.28 -1.42
C GLN A 25 20.00 -2.65 -2.86
N PHE A 26 20.52 -3.86 -3.08
CA PHE A 26 20.83 -4.37 -4.42
C PHE A 26 19.55 -4.65 -5.23
N VAL A 27 18.54 -5.24 -4.58
CA VAL A 27 17.18 -5.38 -5.13
C VAL A 27 16.34 -4.24 -4.59
N ARG A 28 15.79 -3.43 -5.49
CA ARG A 28 14.85 -2.34 -5.17
C ARG A 28 13.56 -2.58 -5.89
N PHE A 29 12.49 -1.98 -5.40
CA PHE A 29 11.19 -2.06 -6.04
C PHE A 29 10.86 -0.74 -6.70
N GLU A 30 10.53 -0.80 -7.98
CA GLU A 30 9.82 0.29 -8.64
C GLU A 30 8.37 0.27 -8.15
N LEU A 31 7.94 1.40 -7.59
CA LEU A 31 6.56 1.58 -7.17
C LEU A 31 5.69 1.80 -8.40
N GLY A 32 4.84 0.82 -8.71
CA GLY A 32 3.83 0.92 -9.76
C GLY A 32 2.55 1.62 -9.29
N PRO A 33 1.44 1.42 -10.01
CA PRO A 33 0.14 1.93 -9.61
C PRO A 33 -0.25 1.48 -8.20
N VAL A 34 -0.79 2.42 -7.42
CA VAL A 34 -1.36 2.17 -6.09
C VAL A 34 -2.88 2.25 -6.22
N GLU A 35 -3.54 1.10 -6.09
CA GLU A 35 -5.00 0.99 -6.13
C GLU A 35 -5.53 0.87 -4.70
N VAL A 36 -6.45 1.76 -4.34
CA VAL A 36 -7.09 1.81 -3.02
C VAL A 36 -8.58 1.58 -3.19
N GLU A 37 -9.09 0.47 -2.66
CA GLU A 37 -10.52 0.18 -2.59
C GLU A 37 -11.01 0.35 -1.16
N ALA A 38 -11.95 1.29 -0.96
CA ALA A 38 -12.51 1.61 0.34
C ALA A 38 -14.03 1.77 0.29
N THR A 39 -14.73 1.17 1.25
CA THR A 39 -16.16 1.44 1.49
C THR A 39 -16.30 2.67 2.36
N VAL A 40 -16.86 3.75 1.79
CA VAL A 40 -17.09 5.01 2.51
C VAL A 40 -18.53 5.17 2.94
N ALA A 41 -18.75 5.69 4.14
CA ALA A 41 -20.05 6.16 4.61
C ALA A 41 -20.10 7.69 4.51
N VAL A 42 -21.18 8.22 3.93
CA VAL A 42 -21.43 9.66 3.83
C VAL A 42 -22.46 10.04 4.88
N THR A 43 -22.09 10.93 5.80
CA THR A 43 -23.01 11.48 6.81
C THR A 43 -23.16 12.98 6.59
N ARG A 44 -24.39 13.47 6.53
CA ARG A 44 -24.71 14.91 6.44
C ARG A 44 -25.21 15.38 7.80
N GLU A 45 -24.45 16.22 8.48
CA GLU A 45 -24.92 16.90 9.70
C GLU A 45 -25.80 18.09 9.30
N ALA A 46 -26.98 18.20 9.90
CA ALA A 46 -27.90 19.32 9.70
C ALA A 46 -27.55 20.45 10.68
N GLY A 47 -26.93 21.52 10.19
CA GLY A 47 -26.57 22.72 10.95
C GLY A 47 -26.35 23.91 10.01
N ALA A 48 -26.17 25.12 10.58
CA ALA A 48 -26.04 26.37 9.82
C ALA A 48 -24.83 26.42 8.85
N ASP A 49 -23.87 25.52 9.01
CA ASP A 49 -22.74 25.31 8.10
C ASP A 49 -22.80 23.91 7.48
N THR A 50 -23.13 23.81 6.19
CA THR A 50 -23.19 22.53 5.45
C THR A 50 -21.79 21.99 5.16
N LYS A 51 -21.21 21.23 6.09
CA LYS A 51 -20.00 20.42 5.83
C LYS A 51 -20.37 18.96 5.61
N VAL A 52 -19.98 18.42 4.44
CA VAL A 52 -20.03 16.99 4.16
C VAL A 52 -18.74 16.36 4.65
N ARG A 53 -18.83 15.24 5.36
CA ARG A 53 -17.67 14.43 5.79
C ARG A 53 -17.77 13.01 5.22
N LEU A 54 -16.63 12.45 4.85
CA LEU A 54 -16.48 11.17 4.17
C LEU A 54 -15.60 10.26 5.03
N TRP A 55 -16.20 9.23 5.61
CA TRP A 55 -15.52 8.39 6.60
C TRP A 55 -15.41 6.96 6.12
N VAL A 56 -14.35 6.28 6.54
CA VAL A 56 -14.18 4.84 6.28
C VAL A 56 -14.58 4.03 7.51
N VAL A 57 -15.47 3.06 7.32
CA VAL A 57 -15.99 2.19 8.40
C VAL A 57 -14.98 1.08 8.69
N ASP A 58 -14.67 0.85 9.96
CA ASP A 58 -13.78 -0.23 10.41
C ASP A 58 -14.54 -1.22 11.29
N ALA A 59 -14.19 -2.49 11.20
CA ALA A 59 -14.98 -3.61 11.71
C ALA A 59 -14.71 -3.99 13.18
N GLY A 60 -13.82 -3.29 13.88
CA GLY A 60 -13.32 -3.73 15.19
C GLY A 60 -14.02 -3.16 16.43
N ALA A 61 -14.86 -2.13 16.31
CA ALA A 61 -15.36 -1.39 17.48
C ALA A 61 -16.80 -1.79 17.84
N ASN A 62 -16.90 -2.70 18.82
CA ASN A 62 -18.08 -3.05 19.63
C ASN A 62 -19.05 -4.07 19.00
N GLY A 63 -18.98 -5.29 19.52
CA GLY A 63 -19.76 -6.44 19.09
C GLY A 63 -21.27 -6.20 19.04
N LYS A 64 -21.79 -6.17 17.82
CA LYS A 64 -23.05 -6.79 17.36
C LYS A 64 -23.24 -6.39 15.89
N TYR A 65 -23.15 -7.37 15.01
CA TYR A 65 -23.45 -7.25 13.58
C TYR A 65 -22.74 -6.11 12.83
N ALA A 66 -21.50 -6.34 12.45
CA ALA A 66 -20.97 -5.73 11.24
C ALA A 66 -20.25 -6.83 10.48
N GLN A 67 -20.78 -7.24 9.32
CA GLN A 67 -19.93 -7.84 8.31
C GLN A 67 -18.81 -6.83 8.07
N ALA A 68 -17.63 -7.17 8.55
CA ALA A 68 -16.41 -6.42 8.32
C ALA A 68 -16.15 -6.36 6.81
N GLN A 69 -16.50 -5.27 6.13
CA GLN A 69 -15.97 -5.05 4.79
C GLN A 69 -14.53 -4.57 4.94
N THR A 70 -13.61 -5.51 4.74
CA THR A 70 -12.17 -5.29 4.71
C THR A 70 -11.81 -4.37 3.55
N GLN A 71 -11.05 -3.31 3.82
CA GLN A 71 -10.46 -2.47 2.77
C GLN A 71 -9.35 -3.25 2.07
N ARG A 72 -9.35 -3.27 0.74
CA ARG A 72 -8.31 -3.94 -0.06
C ARG A 72 -7.44 -2.88 -0.71
N ILE A 73 -6.19 -2.79 -0.26
CA ILE A 73 -5.17 -1.99 -0.93
C ILE A 73 -4.33 -2.94 -1.78
N LYS A 74 -4.20 -2.64 -3.07
CA LYS A 74 -3.34 -3.39 -3.98
C LYS A 74 -2.21 -2.47 -4.45
N VAL A 75 -1.00 -2.83 -4.06
CA VAL A 75 0.23 -2.17 -4.52
C VAL A 75 0.94 -3.12 -5.46
N THR A 76 1.30 -2.65 -6.65
CA THR A 76 2.14 -3.40 -7.57
C THR A 76 3.58 -2.93 -7.42
N LEU A 77 4.49 -3.84 -7.09
CA LEU A 77 5.91 -3.58 -6.95
C LEU A 77 6.67 -4.40 -7.98
N THR A 78 7.50 -3.74 -8.78
CA THR A 78 8.33 -4.41 -9.79
C THR A 78 9.77 -4.48 -9.30
N PRO A 79 10.35 -5.67 -9.10
CA PRO A 79 11.73 -5.79 -8.63
C PRO A 79 12.73 -5.38 -9.72
N GLN A 80 13.71 -4.57 -9.32
CA GLN A 80 14.78 -4.04 -10.15
C GLN A 80 16.12 -4.24 -9.43
N ALA A 81 17.14 -4.71 -10.14
CA ALA A 81 18.51 -4.74 -9.66
C ALA A 81 19.20 -3.42 -9.96
N VAL A 82 19.76 -2.79 -8.92
CA VAL A 82 20.49 -1.52 -9.03
C VAL A 82 21.96 -1.77 -8.64
N PRO A 83 22.87 -1.84 -9.63
CA PRO A 83 24.30 -2.04 -9.38
C PRO A 83 24.92 -0.89 -8.57
N ALA A 84 25.84 -1.22 -7.66
CA ALA A 84 26.53 -0.23 -6.81
C ALA A 84 27.51 0.66 -7.60
N ASP A 85 27.93 0.24 -8.78
CA ASP A 85 28.85 0.95 -9.68
C ASP A 85 28.13 1.97 -10.59
N GLY A 86 26.82 2.18 -10.40
CA GLY A 86 26.02 3.08 -11.24
C GLY A 86 25.68 2.50 -12.61
N GLY A 87 25.87 1.19 -12.81
CA GLY A 87 25.43 0.49 -13.99
C GLY A 87 23.90 0.56 -14.22
N PRO A 88 23.42 0.18 -15.42
CA PRO A 88 22.02 0.29 -15.76
C PRO A 88 21.14 -0.61 -14.87
N VAL A 89 19.98 -0.08 -14.49
CA VAL A 89 18.93 -0.82 -13.78
C VAL A 89 18.40 -1.94 -14.68
N ARG A 90 18.20 -3.13 -14.12
CA ARG A 90 17.77 -4.33 -14.85
C ARG A 90 16.77 -5.17 -14.06
N PRO A 91 15.88 -5.94 -14.72
CA PRO A 91 15.00 -6.88 -14.02
C PRO A 91 15.79 -7.87 -13.17
N VAL A 92 15.28 -8.18 -11.98
CA VAL A 92 15.84 -9.23 -11.14
C VAL A 92 15.41 -10.59 -11.68
N LEU A 93 16.38 -11.42 -12.05
CA LEU A 93 16.14 -12.81 -12.43
C LEU A 93 16.59 -13.71 -11.29
N ILE A 94 15.65 -14.48 -10.73
CA ILE A 94 15.98 -15.59 -9.82
C ILE A 94 16.26 -16.80 -10.70
N ALA A 95 17.53 -17.00 -11.06
CA ALA A 95 17.99 -18.19 -11.75
C ALA A 95 18.76 -19.05 -10.74
N GLY A 96 18.24 -20.24 -10.43
CA GLY A 96 19.04 -21.28 -9.77
C GLY A 96 19.99 -21.90 -10.81
N GLY A 97 21.22 -22.19 -10.42
CA GLY A 97 22.00 -23.19 -11.14
C GLY A 97 21.39 -24.57 -10.88
N GLU A 98 21.46 -25.46 -11.85
CA GLU A 98 21.25 -26.89 -11.59
C GLU A 98 22.21 -27.28 -10.45
N VAL A 99 21.67 -27.66 -9.30
CA VAL A 99 22.46 -28.32 -8.27
C VAL A 99 22.57 -29.79 -8.70
N ASP A 100 23.80 -30.31 -8.79
CA ASP A 100 24.04 -31.72 -9.12
C ASP A 100 23.16 -32.60 -8.23
N GLY A 101 22.14 -33.25 -8.82
CA GLY A 101 21.24 -34.17 -8.12
C GLY A 101 19.78 -33.75 -7.97
N GLU A 102 19.35 -32.61 -8.49
CA GLU A 102 17.91 -32.29 -8.62
C GLU A 102 17.26 -33.28 -9.61
N ARG A 103 16.29 -34.10 -9.17
CA ARG A 103 15.50 -35.03 -10.00
C ARG A 103 14.04 -34.65 -9.96
#